data_AF-A0A8T1H7T5-F1
#
_entry.id   AF-A0A8T1H7T5-F1
#
_cell.length_a   1.000
_cell.length_b   1.000
_cell.length_c   1.000
_cell.angle_alpha   90.00
_cell.angle_beta   90.00
_cell.angle_gamma   90.00
#
_symmetry.space_group_name_H-M   'P 1'
#
loop_
_entity.id
_entity.type
_entity.pdbx_description
1 polymer ?
#
loop_
_entity_poly.entity_id
_entity_poly.type
_entity_poly.pdbx_seq_one_letter_code
_entity_poly.pdbx_strand_id
1 'polypeptide(L)' 'MRTSFADAEDKLLVQNPVQFEREGLRITWVYVARRMKTKRPARQLRLRLASLKRTTGSRLAASHRAS' A
#
# COMPACT_ATOMS: atom_id res chain seq x y z
N MET A 1 -8.81 4.24 11.14
CA MET A 1 -8.00 3.02 11.35
C MET A 1 -6.69 3.43 11.99
N ARG A 2 -6.52 3.23 13.30
CA ARG A 2 -5.25 3.49 13.99
C ARG A 2 -4.26 2.43 13.52
N THR A 3 -3.17 2.87 12.90
CA THR A 3 -2.12 2.01 12.35
C THR A 3 -0.80 2.38 13.01
N SER A 4 0.13 1.43 13.14
CA SER A 4 1.51 1.68 13.55
C SER A 4 2.43 2.04 12.36
N PHE A 5 1.86 2.15 11.16
CA PHE A 5 2.56 2.67 9.99
C PHE A 5 2.52 4.20 10.02
N ALA A 6 3.69 4.82 9.85
CA ALA A 6 3.76 6.26 9.62
C ALA A 6 3.32 6.60 8.19
N ASP A 7 2.87 7.84 7.97
CA ASP A 7 2.43 8.30 6.64
C ASP A 7 3.53 8.16 5.57
N ALA A 8 4.80 8.35 5.95
CA ALA A 8 5.93 8.13 5.05
C ALA A 8 6.08 6.65 4.66
N GLU A 9 5.85 5.72 5.59
CA GLU A 9 5.85 4.29 5.30
C GLU A 9 4.70 3.90 4.37
N ASP A 10 3.51 4.48 4.57
CA ASP A 10 2.36 4.26 3.69
C ASP A 10 2.63 4.79 2.27
N LYS A 11 3.24 5.97 2.12
CA LYS A 11 3.62 6.52 0.81
C LYS A 11 4.59 5.58 0.08
N LEU A 12 5.63 5.11 0.76
CA LEU A 12 6.58 4.16 0.19
C LEU A 12 5.91 2.83 -0.17
N LEU A 13 5.01 2.34 0.68
CA LEU A 13 4.28 1.09 0.46
C LEU A 13 3.31 1.17 -0.71
N VAL A 14 2.76 2.35 -1.02
CA VAL A 14 1.93 2.57 -2.22
C VAL A 14 2.78 2.67 -3.48
N GLN A 15 3.93 3.34 -3.43
CA GLN A 15 4.75 3.59 -4.63
C GLN A 15 5.54 2.37 -5.10
N ASN A 16 6.13 1.59 -4.18
CA ASN A 16 7.01 0.47 -4.55
C ASN A 16 6.32 -0.65 -5.35
N PRO A 17 5.08 -1.06 -5.02
CA PRO A 17 4.37 -2.11 -5.76
C PRO A 17 3.81 -1.68 -7.12
N VAL A 18 3.69 -0.37 -7.38
CA VAL A 18 3.08 0.17 -8.62
C VAL A 18 3.82 -0.31 -9.87
N GLN A 19 5.15 -0.46 -9.81
CA GLN A 19 5.93 -0.96 -10.93
C GLN A 19 5.56 -2.42 -11.27
N PHE A 20 5.41 -3.28 -10.26
CA PHE A 20 4.98 -4.66 -10.45
C PHE A 20 3.58 -4.73 -11.07
N GLU A 21 2.67 -3.87 -10.62
CA GLU A 21 1.30 -3.82 -11.15
C GLU A 21 1.27 -3.37 -12.62
N ARG A 22 2.08 -2.37 -12.99
CA ARG A 22 2.20 -1.89 -14.38
C ARG A 22 2.81 -2.94 -15.32
N GLU A 23 3.75 -3.72 -14.81
CA GLU A 23 4.45 -4.75 -15.57
C GLU A 23 3.72 -6.11 -15.55
N GLY A 24 2.56 -6.21 -14.89
CA GLY A 24 1.81 -7.47 -14.74
C GLY A 24 2.53 -8.51 -13.89
N LEU A 25 3.52 -8.09 -13.09
CA LEU A 25 4.34 -8.95 -12.25
C LEU A 25 3.73 -9.16 -10.88
N ARG A 26 4.00 -10.34 -10.30
CA ARG A 26 3.65 -10.64 -8.92
C ARG A 26 4.52 -9.80 -7.97
N ILE A 27 3.90 -9.13 -7.01
CA ILE A 27 4.62 -8.36 -5.99
C ILE A 27 5.48 -9.29 -5.12
N THR A 28 6.79 -9.04 -5.10
CA THR A 28 7.73 -9.70 -4.20
C THR A 28 7.86 -8.90 -2.91
N TRP A 29 7.17 -9.33 -1.86
CA TRP A 29 7.13 -8.58 -0.59
C TRP A 29 8.48 -8.48 0.13
N VAL A 30 9.36 -9.46 -0.04
CA VAL A 30 10.74 -9.39 0.49
C VAL A 30 11.51 -8.23 -0.18
N TYR A 31 11.31 -8.03 -1.48
CA TYR A 31 11.91 -6.92 -2.21
C TYR A 31 11.35 -5.57 -1.73
N VAL A 32 10.03 -5.46 -1.59
CA VAL A 32 9.37 -4.25 -1.06
C VAL A 32 9.91 -3.90 0.34
N ALA A 33 10.03 -4.90 1.23
CA ALA A 33 10.57 -4.69 2.58
C ALA A 33 12.02 -4.18 2.56
N ARG A 34 12.87 -4.75 1.69
CA ARG A 34 14.27 -4.31 1.50
C ARG A 34 14.34 -2.86 1.00
N ARG A 35 13.52 -2.51 0.00
CA ARG A 35 13.49 -1.16 -0.58
C ARG A 35 12.97 -0.10 0.39
N MET A 36 12.03 -0.48 1.25
CA MET A 36 11.56 0.37 2.36
C MET A 36 12.51 0.43 3.56
N LYS A 37 13.58 -0.38 3.58
CA LYS A 37 14.49 -0.55 4.73
C LYS A 37 13.75 -0.82 6.04
N THR A 38 12.69 -1.61 5.99
CA THR A 38 11.82 -1.88 7.14
C THR A 38 12.03 -3.28 7.70
N LYS A 39 11.82 -3.43 9.02
CA LYS A 39 11.79 -4.73 9.70
C LYS A 39 10.39 -5.37 9.70
N ARG A 40 9.40 -4.70 9.11
CA ARG A 40 8.01 -5.19 9.09
C ARG A 40 7.90 -6.48 8.27
N PRO A 41 7.22 -7.52 8.79
CA PRO A 41 6.97 -8.73 8.04
C PRO A 41 6.17 -8.48 6.75
N ALA A 42 6.46 -9.26 5.71
CA ALA A 42 5.74 -9.23 4.42
C ALA A 42 4.21 -9.26 4.57
N ARG A 43 3.71 -10.06 5.52
CA ARG A 43 2.26 -10.15 5.81
C ARG A 43 1.67 -8.80 6.24
N GLN A 44 2.38 -8.02 7.06
CA GLN A 44 1.92 -6.71 7.50
C GLN A 44 1.89 -5.72 6.34
N LEU A 45 2.93 -5.72 5.48
CA LEU A 45 2.97 -4.88 4.28
C LEU A 45 1.80 -5.20 3.34
N ARG A 46 1.51 -6.50 3.11
CA ARG A 46 0.39 -6.95 2.28
C ARG A 46 -0.96 -6.48 2.82
N LEU A 47 -1.21 -6.70 4.12
CA LEU A 47 -2.47 -6.30 4.76
C LEU A 47 -2.64 -4.78 4.77
N ARG A 48 -1.55 -4.04 4.98
CA ARG A 48 -1.58 -2.57 4.97
C ARG A 48 -1.90 -2.04 3.57
N LEU A 49 -1.23 -2.53 2.53
CA LEU A 49 -1.52 -2.11 1.15
C LEU A 49 -2.97 -2.45 0.75
N ALA A 50 -3.46 -3.64 1.08
CA ALA A 50 -4.85 -4.02 0.81
C ALA A 50 -5.84 -3.08 1.51
N SER A 51 -5.55 -2.72 2.77
CA SER A 51 -6.35 -1.74 3.52
C SER A 51 -6.33 -0.36 2.87
N LEU A 52 -5.14 0.13 2.47
CA LEU A 52 -4.96 1.41 1.80
C LEU A 52 -5.75 1.46 0.49
N LYS A 53 -5.64 0.45 -0.36
CA LYS A 53 -6.40 0.34 -1.62
C LYS A 53 -7.91 0.41 -1.38
N ARG A 54 -8.42 -0.28 -0.36
CA ARG A 54 -9.84 -0.24 0.01
C ARG A 54 -10.28 1.15 0.45
N THR A 55 -9.48 1.86 1.25
CA THR A 55 -9.79 3.24 1.68
C THR A 55 -9.61 4.30 0.60
N THR A 56 -8.67 4.13 -0.32
CA THR A 56 -8.51 5.04 -1.47
C THR A 56 -9.70 4.91 -2.42
N GLY A 57 -10.16 3.68 -2.67
CA GLY A 57 -11.42 3.43 -3.39
C GLY A 57 -12.65 4.03 -2.68
N SER A 58 -12.72 3.97 -1.35
CA SER A 58 -13.83 4.57 -0.60
C SER A 58 -13.77 6.11 -0.56
N ARG A 59 -12.59 6.74 -0.60
CA ARG A 59 -12.47 8.20 -0.70
C ARG A 59 -12.91 8.73 -2.06
N LEU A 60 -12.59 8.02 -3.15
CA LEU A 60 -13.05 8.36 -4.52
C LEU A 60 -14.55 8.07 -4.71
N ALA A 61 -15.08 6.98 -4.15
CA ALA A 61 -16.51 6.68 -4.18
C ALA A 61 -17.34 7.66 -3.32
N ALA A 62 -16.77 8.19 -2.24
CA ALA A 62 -17.40 9.23 -1.42
C ALA A 62 -17.42 10.60 -2.13
N SER A 63 -16.37 10.94 -2.90
CA SER A 63 -16.36 12.20 -3.68
C SER A 63 -17.30 12.17 -4.88
N HIS A 64 -17.65 11.00 -5.42
CA HIS A 64 -18.59 10.85 -6.55
C HIS A 64 -20.08 10.86 -6.13
N ARG A 65 -20.37 10.93 -4.82
CA ARG A 65 -21.76 11.00 -4.29
C ARG A 65 -22.13 12.38 -3.74
N ALA A 66 -21.24 13.36 -3.88
CA ALA A 66 -21.41 14.73 -3.43
C ALA A 66 -21.33 15.73 -4.61
N SER A 67 -21.89 15.37 -5.76
CA SER A 67 -22.04 16.24 -6.93
C SER A 67 -23.45 16.12 -7.48
#